data_AF-A0A831WZC2-F1
#
_entry.id   AF-A0A831WZC2-F1
#
_cell.length_a   1.000
_cell.length_b   1.000
_cell.length_c   1.000
_cell.angle_alpha   90.00
_cell.angle_beta   90.00
_cell.angle_gamma   90.00
#
_symmetry.space_group_name_H-M   'P 1'
#
loop_
_entity.id
_entity.type
_entity.pdbx_description
1 polymer ?
#
loop_
_entity_poly.entity_id
_entity_poly.type
_entity_poly.pdbx_seq_one_letter_code
_entity_poly.pdbx_strand_id
1 'polypeptide(L)'
;MKSIKRYRKIGLLPLAAGVALFIYLIDKTGVSTIVANIQLFGANFLFLLLTSGARQYFRTLAWHYCIEREHRRIGFLDLLSLRLAAETITYLTFAGPFFGETAKAYIASKRIPTAYSLSSIVVENLIYSLSVALFIMSGALILLLRFATAQQLRVAGIIISIAVLLPALLAYLFISRRWMLLRQAS
;
A
#
# COMPACT_ATOMS: atom_id res chain seq x y z
N MET A 1 33.71 -4.93 2.57
CA MET A 1 33.17 -3.98 1.57
C MET A 1 33.06 -4.50 0.11
N LYS A 2 33.12 -5.83 -0.18
CA LYS A 2 33.01 -6.37 -1.57
C LYS A 2 31.60 -6.82 -2.01
N SER A 3 30.63 -6.97 -1.10
CA SER A 3 29.29 -7.50 -1.40
C SER A 3 28.34 -6.49 -2.09
N ILE A 4 28.57 -5.18 -1.93
CA ILE A 4 27.66 -4.11 -2.40
C ILE A 4 27.62 -4.01 -3.94
N LYS A 5 28.73 -4.30 -4.64
CA LYS A 5 28.79 -4.18 -6.12
C LYS A 5 27.94 -5.22 -6.87
N ARG A 6 27.67 -6.39 -6.28
CA ARG A 6 26.94 -7.49 -6.95
C ARG A 6 25.43 -7.22 -6.99
N TYR A 7 24.87 -6.65 -5.93
CA TYR A 7 23.45 -6.25 -5.88
C TYR A 7 23.12 -5.08 -6.82
N ARG A 8 24.09 -4.19 -7.08
CA ARG A 8 23.91 -3.04 -7.97
C ARG A 8 23.69 -3.43 -9.43
N LYS A 9 24.29 -4.54 -9.90
CA LYS A 9 24.11 -5.03 -11.28
C LYS A 9 22.76 -5.72 -11.50
N ILE A 10 22.22 -6.38 -10.47
CA ILE A 10 20.91 -7.06 -10.53
C ILE A 10 19.77 -6.03 -10.59
N GLY A 11 19.94 -4.86 -9.96
CA GLY A 11 18.96 -3.77 -10.03
C GLY A 11 18.93 -2.99 -11.35
N LEU A 12 19.93 -3.17 -12.23
CA LEU A 12 20.05 -2.38 -13.46
C LEU A 12 19.09 -2.84 -14.55
N LEU A 13 18.84 -4.15 -14.66
CA LEU A 13 17.87 -4.73 -15.59
C LEU A 13 16.43 -4.27 -15.33
N PRO A 14 15.87 -4.40 -14.11
CA PRO A 14 14.52 -3.91 -13.84
C PRO A 14 14.41 -2.39 -13.92
N LEU A 15 15.49 -1.65 -13.62
CA LEU A 15 15.52 -0.21 -13.79
C LEU A 15 15.45 0.17 -15.28
N ALA A 16 16.24 -0.50 -16.14
CA ALA A 16 16.18 -0.29 -17.57
C ALA A 16 14.80 -0.67 -18.15
N ALA A 17 14.21 -1.79 -17.69
CA ALA A 17 12.86 -2.19 -18.09
C ALA A 17 11.81 -1.16 -17.66
N GLY A 18 11.90 -0.63 -16.44
CA GLY A 18 11.01 0.43 -15.95
C GLY A 18 11.13 1.71 -16.76
N VAL A 19 12.35 2.13 -17.09
CA VAL A 19 12.60 3.30 -17.95
C VAL A 19 12.06 3.08 -19.36
N ALA A 20 12.30 1.91 -19.96
CA ALA A 20 11.79 1.58 -21.28
C ALA A 20 10.26 1.57 -21.31
N LEU A 21 9.61 0.96 -20.31
CA LEU A 21 8.16 0.97 -20.18
C LEU A 21 7.61 2.38 -19.99
N PHE A 22 8.29 3.22 -19.21
CA PHE A 22 7.90 4.61 -18.99
C PHE A 22 7.98 5.44 -20.27
N ILE A 23 9.07 5.30 -21.04
CA ILE A 23 9.22 5.95 -22.35
C ILE A 23 8.12 5.47 -23.31
N TYR A 24 7.87 4.16 -23.36
CA TYR A 24 6.80 3.58 -24.17
C TYR A 24 5.42 4.14 -23.79
N LEU A 25 5.14 4.29 -22.48
CA LEU A 25 3.88 4.88 -22.01
C LEU A 25 3.73 6.34 -22.45
N ILE A 26 4.81 7.13 -22.36
CA ILE A 26 4.81 8.53 -22.80
C ILE A 26 4.58 8.63 -24.30
N ASP A 27 5.23 7.78 -25.09
CA ASP A 27 5.07 7.72 -26.53
C ASP A 27 3.62 7.35 -26.92
N LYS A 28 3.06 6.32 -26.27
CA LYS A 28 1.68 5.89 -26.51
C LYS A 28 0.61 6.91 -26.08
N THR A 29 0.85 7.65 -25.00
CA THR A 29 -0.11 8.61 -24.44
C THR A 29 0.01 9.98 -25.09
N GLY A 30 1.19 10.31 -25.61
CA GLY A 30 1.55 11.63 -26.13
C GLY A 30 1.86 12.62 -25.01
N VAL A 31 3.03 13.26 -25.08
CA VAL A 31 3.45 14.29 -24.11
C VAL A 31 2.46 15.45 -24.07
N SER A 32 1.89 15.83 -25.22
CA SER A 32 0.88 16.89 -25.32
C SER A 32 -0.37 16.57 -24.50
N THR A 33 -0.85 15.33 -24.53
CA THR A 33 -2.01 14.88 -23.74
C THR A 33 -1.69 14.89 -22.24
N ILE A 34 -0.49 14.47 -21.85
CA ILE A 34 -0.07 14.48 -20.44
C ILE A 34 0.00 15.92 -19.92
N VAL A 35 0.64 16.82 -20.67
CA VAL A 35 0.76 18.24 -20.32
C VAL A 35 -0.61 18.91 -20.31
N ALA A 36 -1.48 18.62 -21.29
CA ALA A 36 -2.85 19.15 -21.32
C ALA A 36 -3.66 18.70 -20.10
N ASN A 37 -3.56 17.42 -19.69
CA ASN A 37 -4.22 16.94 -18.46
C ASN A 37 -3.65 17.62 -17.21
N ILE A 38 -2.33 17.77 -17.10
CA ILE A 38 -1.70 18.47 -15.96
C ILE A 38 -2.17 19.93 -15.90
N GLN A 39 -2.24 20.62 -17.05
CA GLN A 39 -2.76 21.98 -17.13
C GLN A 39 -4.25 22.06 -16.79
N LEU A 40 -5.04 21.05 -17.15
CA LEU A 40 -6.46 20.95 -16.84
C LEU A 40 -6.72 20.78 -15.33
N PHE A 41 -5.83 20.06 -14.62
CA PHE A 41 -5.85 19.98 -13.16
C PHE A 41 -5.23 21.23 -12.48
N GLY A 42 -4.33 21.95 -13.15
CA GLY A 42 -3.72 23.19 -12.64
C GLY A 42 -3.09 23.01 -11.25
N ALA A 43 -3.30 23.98 -10.35
CA ALA A 43 -2.83 23.92 -8.97
C ALA A 43 -3.41 22.74 -8.16
N ASN A 44 -4.56 22.16 -8.56
CA ASN A 44 -5.14 20.99 -7.90
C ASN A 44 -4.32 19.71 -8.12
N PHE A 45 -3.49 19.67 -9.17
CA PHE A 45 -2.53 18.59 -9.36
C PHE A 45 -1.54 18.52 -8.18
N LEU A 46 -1.13 19.68 -7.64
CA LEU A 46 -0.26 19.73 -6.48
C LEU A 46 -0.95 19.15 -5.23
N PHE A 47 -2.24 19.45 -5.04
CA PHE A 47 -3.03 18.84 -3.95
C PHE A 47 -3.15 17.33 -4.09
N LEU A 48 -3.37 16.82 -5.31
CA LEU A 48 -3.39 15.37 -5.58
C LEU A 48 -2.06 14.70 -5.26
N LEU A 49 -0.96 15.35 -5.68
CA LEU A 49 0.40 14.86 -5.48
C LEU A 49 0.77 14.88 -3.99
N LEU A 50 0.46 15.97 -3.29
CA LEU A 50 0.64 16.08 -1.83
C LEU A 50 -0.20 15.06 -1.08
N THR A 51 -1.46 14.85 -1.46
CA THR A 51 -2.34 13.87 -0.79
C THR A 51 -1.82 12.45 -0.98
N SER A 52 -1.39 12.11 -2.19
CA SER A 52 -0.81 10.79 -2.49
C SER A 52 0.52 10.58 -1.78
N GLY A 53 1.39 11.59 -1.78
CA GLY A 53 2.67 11.55 -1.07
C GLY A 53 2.49 11.49 0.45
N ALA A 54 1.57 12.27 1.00
CA ALA A 54 1.24 12.30 2.42
C ALA A 54 0.71 10.93 2.88
N ARG A 55 -0.15 10.27 2.09
CA ARG A 55 -0.58 8.89 2.37
C ARG A 55 0.63 7.96 2.53
N GLN A 56 1.58 8.02 1.62
CA GLN A 56 2.76 7.15 1.69
C GLN A 56 3.67 7.48 2.88
N TYR A 57 3.80 8.77 3.19
CA TYR A 57 4.54 9.26 4.34
C TYR A 57 3.92 8.77 5.65
N PHE A 58 2.63 9.03 5.89
CA PHE A 58 1.93 8.61 7.10
C PHE A 58 1.92 7.10 7.25
N ARG A 59 1.81 6.35 6.15
CA ARG A 59 1.80 4.89 6.21
C ARG A 59 3.18 4.33 6.56
N THR A 60 4.25 4.95 6.08
CA THR A 60 5.62 4.63 6.52
C THR A 60 5.81 4.98 7.99
N LEU A 61 5.26 6.11 8.43
CA LEU A 61 5.35 6.57 9.80
C LEU A 61 4.63 5.63 10.76
N ALA A 62 3.42 5.19 10.41
CA ALA A 62 2.66 4.19 11.15
C ALA A 62 3.47 2.89 11.29
N TRP A 63 4.04 2.40 10.18
CA TRP A 63 4.89 1.22 10.21
C TRP A 63 6.13 1.41 11.10
N HIS A 64 6.76 2.57 11.04
CA HIS A 64 7.88 2.92 11.91
C HIS A 64 7.49 2.92 13.40
N TYR A 65 6.28 3.36 13.74
CA TYR A 65 5.75 3.32 15.11
C TYR A 65 5.33 1.92 15.56
N CYS A 66 4.89 1.06 14.63
CA CYS A 66 4.59 -0.35 14.91
C CYS A 66 5.83 -1.22 15.16
N ILE A 67 7.05 -0.69 14.99
CA ILE A 67 8.29 -1.37 15.36
C ILE A 67 8.65 -0.96 16.79
N GLU A 68 8.79 -1.95 17.68
CA GLU A 68 9.21 -1.78 19.07
C GLU A 68 10.49 -0.95 19.17
N ARG A 69 10.52 -0.02 20.13
CA ARG A 69 11.61 0.97 20.29
C ARG A 69 12.98 0.30 20.42
N GLU A 70 13.06 -0.85 21.08
CA GLU A 70 14.30 -1.61 21.30
C GLU A 70 14.89 -2.21 20.01
N HIS A 71 14.05 -2.44 19.00
CA HIS A 71 14.42 -3.06 17.72
C HIS A 71 14.44 -2.07 16.54
N ARG A 72 14.24 -0.77 16.81
CA ARG A 72 14.16 0.31 15.81
C ARG A 72 15.55 0.75 15.31
N ARG A 73 16.29 -0.17 14.69
CA ARG A 73 17.62 0.10 14.10
C ARG A 73 17.57 0.65 12.67
N ILE A 74 16.38 0.69 12.04
CA ILE A 74 16.18 1.13 10.65
C ILE A 74 15.66 2.57 10.65
N GLY A 75 16.29 3.45 9.87
CA GLY A 75 15.86 4.84 9.71
C GLY A 75 14.55 4.98 8.94
N PHE A 76 13.84 6.09 9.13
CA PHE A 76 12.57 6.37 8.43
C PHE A 76 12.72 6.35 6.90
N LEU A 77 13.79 6.95 6.36
CA LEU A 77 14.04 7.01 4.92
C LEU A 77 14.36 5.63 4.32
N ASP A 78 15.04 4.77 5.07
CA ASP A 78 15.27 3.38 4.69
C ASP A 78 13.94 2.60 4.66
N LEU A 79 13.06 2.82 5.64
CA LEU A 79 11.72 2.24 5.66
C LEU A 79 10.86 2.73 4.49
N LEU A 80 10.94 4.03 4.16
CA LEU A 80 10.21 4.65 3.06
C LEU A 80 10.64 4.09 1.70
N SER A 81 11.95 4.03 1.45
CA SER A 81 12.51 3.49 0.21
C SER A 81 12.18 2.00 0.05
N LEU A 82 12.27 1.24 1.15
CA LEU A 82 11.85 -0.15 1.18
C LEU A 82 10.36 -0.31 0.79
N ARG A 83 9.51 0.52 1.38
CA ARG A 83 8.08 0.49 1.17
C ARG A 83 7.72 0.81 -0.28
N LEU A 84 8.35 1.83 -0.86
CA LEU A 84 8.21 2.18 -2.26
C LEU A 84 8.64 1.03 -3.18
N ALA A 85 9.79 0.40 -2.92
CA ALA A 85 10.26 -0.75 -3.69
C ALA A 85 9.28 -1.92 -3.63
N ALA A 86 8.74 -2.22 -2.45
CA ALA A 86 7.73 -3.25 -2.29
C ALA A 86 6.40 -2.93 -2.99
N GLU A 87 5.97 -1.67 -2.99
CA GLU A 87 4.78 -1.24 -3.75
C GLU A 87 5.00 -1.32 -5.26
N THR A 88 6.20 -1.01 -5.74
CA THR A 88 6.55 -1.22 -7.14
C THR A 88 6.42 -2.70 -7.52
N ILE A 89 6.86 -3.63 -6.66
CA ILE A 89 6.65 -5.07 -6.85
C ILE A 89 5.15 -5.39 -6.85
N THR A 90 4.38 -4.79 -5.94
CA THR A 90 2.92 -4.96 -5.89
C THR A 90 2.22 -4.52 -7.17
N TYR A 91 2.60 -3.40 -7.75
CA TYR A 91 1.93 -2.88 -8.95
C TYR A 91 2.39 -3.57 -10.24
N LEU A 92 3.63 -4.08 -10.29
CA LEU A 92 4.20 -4.66 -11.51
C LEU A 92 4.03 -6.19 -11.62
N THR A 93 3.63 -6.87 -10.56
CA THR A 93 3.56 -8.35 -10.54
C THR A 93 2.12 -8.84 -10.55
N PHE A 94 1.84 -9.94 -11.27
CA PHE A 94 0.50 -10.54 -11.37
C PHE A 94 -0.10 -10.95 -10.00
N ALA A 95 0.70 -11.51 -9.10
CA ALA A 95 0.32 -11.74 -7.70
C ALA A 95 0.86 -10.63 -6.78
N GLY A 96 0.71 -9.39 -7.23
CA GLY A 96 1.31 -8.18 -6.67
C GLY A 96 1.23 -8.02 -5.15
N PRO A 97 0.04 -8.06 -4.54
CA PRO A 97 -0.09 -7.89 -3.09
C PRO A 97 0.71 -8.93 -2.30
N PHE A 98 0.67 -10.18 -2.74
CA PHE A 98 1.38 -11.28 -2.10
C PHE A 98 2.91 -11.12 -2.19
N PHE A 99 3.42 -10.75 -3.38
CA PHE A 99 4.85 -10.55 -3.59
C PHE A 99 5.39 -9.28 -2.91
N GLY A 100 4.62 -8.19 -2.87
CA GLY A 100 5.03 -6.97 -2.18
C GLY A 100 5.07 -7.13 -0.67
N GLU A 101 4.09 -7.82 -0.07
CA GLU A 101 4.06 -8.08 1.37
C GLU A 101 5.18 -9.05 1.80
N THR A 102 5.42 -10.10 1.02
CA THR A 102 6.55 -11.01 1.27
C THR A 102 7.90 -10.30 1.09
N ALA A 103 8.04 -9.39 0.13
CA ALA A 103 9.24 -8.55 0.00
C ALA A 103 9.45 -7.64 1.22
N LYS A 104 8.39 -6.98 1.73
CA LYS A 104 8.49 -6.19 2.98
C LYS A 104 8.93 -7.05 4.15
N ALA A 105 8.30 -8.21 4.36
CA ALA A 105 8.62 -9.12 5.46
C ALA A 105 10.05 -9.69 5.33
N TYR A 106 10.45 -10.09 4.13
CA TYR A 106 11.79 -10.64 3.87
C TYR A 106 12.89 -9.61 4.10
N ILE A 107 12.70 -8.35 3.70
CA ILE A 107 13.76 -7.35 3.85
C ILE A 107 13.78 -6.77 5.27
N ALA A 108 12.62 -6.55 5.89
CA ALA A 108 12.55 -6.12 7.29
C ALA A 108 13.10 -7.20 8.26
N SER A 109 12.91 -8.48 7.95
CA SER A 109 13.50 -9.58 8.73
C SER A 109 15.03 -9.69 8.65
N LYS A 110 15.68 -8.98 7.73
CA LYS A 110 17.17 -8.87 7.71
C LYS A 110 17.71 -7.93 8.78
N ARG A 111 16.85 -7.15 9.43
CA ARG A 111 17.21 -6.06 10.35
C ARG A 111 16.54 -6.19 11.72
N ILE A 112 15.43 -6.91 11.79
CA ILE A 112 14.59 -7.14 12.97
C ILE A 112 14.26 -8.64 13.00
N PRO A 113 14.12 -9.31 14.16
CA PRO A 113 13.73 -10.72 14.16
C PRO A 113 12.43 -10.96 13.40
N THR A 114 12.37 -12.05 12.64
CA THR A 114 11.28 -12.39 11.69
C THR A 114 9.89 -12.31 12.32
N ALA A 115 9.74 -12.78 13.55
CA ALA A 115 8.47 -12.75 14.29
C ALA A 115 7.93 -11.32 14.47
N TYR A 116 8.79 -10.37 14.86
CA TYR A 116 8.42 -8.96 15.05
C TYR A 116 8.21 -8.23 13.73
N SER A 117 8.98 -8.59 12.70
CA SER A 117 8.78 -8.03 11.36
C SER A 117 7.42 -8.41 10.78
N LEU A 118 7.01 -9.68 10.92
CA LEU A 118 5.73 -10.17 10.44
C LEU A 118 4.57 -9.58 11.24
N SER A 119 4.68 -9.55 12.58
CA SER A 119 3.62 -8.98 13.42
C SER A 119 3.38 -7.50 13.13
N SER A 120 4.44 -6.72 12.95
CA SER A 120 4.35 -5.30 12.63
C SER A 120 3.61 -5.03 11.32
N ILE A 121 3.90 -5.83 10.27
CA ILE A 121 3.23 -5.71 8.96
C ILE A 121 1.75 -6.11 9.06
N VAL A 122 1.43 -7.17 9.80
CA VAL A 122 0.05 -7.62 10.01
C VAL A 122 -0.77 -6.55 10.74
N VAL A 123 -0.20 -5.96 11.80
CA VAL A 123 -0.86 -4.88 12.56
C VAL A 123 -1.06 -3.64 11.69
N GLU A 124 -0.04 -3.22 10.93
CA GLU A 124 -0.15 -2.11 9.97
C GLU A 124 -1.31 -2.34 8.98
N ASN A 125 -1.33 -3.51 8.33
CA ASN A 125 -2.33 -3.85 7.33
C ASN A 125 -3.74 -3.93 7.94
N LEU A 126 -3.87 -4.42 9.16
CA LEU A 126 -5.15 -4.50 9.85
C LEU A 126 -5.70 -3.12 10.20
N ILE A 127 -4.87 -2.26 10.79
CA ILE A 127 -5.25 -0.87 11.13
C ILE A 127 -5.63 -0.10 9.86
N TYR A 128 -4.86 -0.27 8.78
CA TYR A 128 -5.14 0.34 7.50
C TYR A 128 -6.46 -0.14 6.91
N SER A 129 -6.68 -1.46 6.89
CA SER A 129 -7.91 -2.06 6.35
C SER A 129 -9.14 -1.60 7.13
N LEU A 130 -9.05 -1.53 8.46
CA LEU A 130 -10.13 -1.04 9.30
C LEU A 130 -10.41 0.45 9.04
N SER A 131 -9.36 1.26 8.93
CA SER A 131 -9.48 2.69 8.65
C SER A 131 -10.13 2.95 7.29
N VAL A 132 -9.74 2.18 6.27
CA VAL A 132 -10.35 2.25 4.92
C VAL A 132 -11.81 1.81 4.96
N ALA A 133 -12.14 0.72 5.66
CA ALA A 133 -13.50 0.24 5.79
C ALA A 133 -14.41 1.28 6.48
N LEU A 134 -13.95 1.87 7.59
CA LEU A 134 -14.68 2.93 8.30
C LEU A 134 -14.88 4.16 7.42
N PHE A 135 -13.84 4.58 6.71
CA PHE A 135 -13.91 5.73 5.80
C PHE A 135 -14.93 5.49 4.68
N ILE A 136 -14.89 4.32 4.04
CA ILE A 136 -15.84 3.97 2.97
C ILE A 136 -17.27 3.88 3.52
N MET A 137 -17.47 3.26 4.68
CA MET A 137 -18.79 3.22 5.32
C MET A 137 -19.33 4.62 5.60
N SER A 138 -18.49 5.53 6.10
CA SER A 138 -18.91 6.91 6.37
C SER A 138 -19.33 7.63 5.07
N GLY A 139 -18.56 7.46 3.99
CA GLY A 139 -18.90 8.02 2.68
C GLY A 139 -20.18 7.42 2.09
N ALA A 140 -20.35 6.09 2.19
CA ALA A 140 -21.55 5.41 1.74
C ALA A 140 -22.79 5.86 2.54
N LEU A 141 -22.66 6.01 3.86
CA LEU A 141 -23.74 6.51 4.72
C LEU A 141 -24.14 7.94 4.33
N ILE A 142 -23.17 8.84 4.13
CA ILE A 142 -23.45 10.22 3.70
C ILE A 142 -24.14 10.22 2.33
N LEU A 143 -23.67 9.41 1.39
CA LEU A 143 -24.25 9.29 0.05
C LEU A 143 -25.69 8.77 0.12
N LEU A 144 -25.95 7.76 0.95
CA LEU A 144 -27.28 7.21 1.18
C LEU A 144 -28.21 8.22 1.86
N LEU A 145 -27.72 8.99 2.84
CA LEU A 145 -28.53 9.96 3.56
C LEU A 145 -28.81 11.24 2.76
N ARG A 146 -27.89 11.67 1.89
CA ARG A 146 -28.03 12.94 1.13
C ARG A 146 -28.52 12.78 -0.30
N PHE A 147 -28.21 11.68 -0.99
CA PHE A 147 -28.39 11.58 -2.45
C PHE A 147 -29.20 10.36 -2.90
N ALA A 148 -29.59 9.44 -2.00
CA ALA A 148 -30.38 8.26 -2.37
C ALA A 148 -31.88 8.55 -2.50
N THR A 149 -32.25 9.44 -3.43
CA THR A 149 -33.63 9.56 -3.93
C THR A 149 -33.91 8.57 -5.07
N ALA A 150 -32.89 8.16 -5.82
CA ALA A 150 -33.00 7.16 -6.88
C ALA A 150 -32.67 5.74 -6.38
N GLN A 151 -33.52 4.76 -6.71
CA GLN A 151 -33.36 3.34 -6.36
C GLN A 151 -31.97 2.79 -6.75
N GLN A 152 -31.42 3.22 -7.89
CA GLN A 152 -30.12 2.74 -8.37
C GLN A 152 -28.95 3.20 -7.47
N LEU A 153 -28.97 4.45 -6.96
CA LEU A 153 -27.92 4.95 -6.07
C LEU A 153 -27.93 4.21 -4.72
N ARG A 154 -29.12 3.83 -4.25
CA ARG A 154 -29.29 3.12 -2.97
C ARG A 154 -28.72 1.70 -3.05
N VAL A 155 -29.04 0.98 -4.13
CA VAL A 155 -28.52 -0.37 -4.37
C VAL A 155 -27.00 -0.36 -4.58
N ALA A 156 -26.48 0.60 -5.37
CA ALA A 156 -25.04 0.74 -5.58
C ALA A 156 -24.29 1.02 -4.26
N GLY A 157 -24.81 1.92 -3.41
CA GLY A 157 -24.22 2.22 -2.11
C GLY A 157 -24.16 1.00 -1.17
N ILE A 158 -25.21 0.19 -1.14
CA ILE A 158 -25.26 -1.05 -0.36
C ILE A 158 -24.24 -2.07 -0.89
N ILE A 159 -24.20 -2.29 -2.22
CA ILE A 159 -23.27 -3.23 -2.85
C ILE A 159 -21.82 -2.84 -2.56
N ILE A 160 -21.47 -1.56 -2.70
CA ILE A 160 -20.12 -1.06 -2.42
C ILE A 160 -19.76 -1.25 -0.94
N SER A 161 -20.71 -1.00 -0.04
CA SER A 161 -20.50 -1.20 1.40
C SER A 161 -20.22 -2.67 1.73
N ILE A 162 -21.01 -3.59 1.18
CA ILE A 162 -20.81 -5.03 1.37
C ILE A 162 -19.48 -5.49 0.76
N ALA A 163 -19.17 -5.06 -0.46
CA ALA A 163 -17.95 -5.43 -1.18
C ALA A 163 -16.67 -5.00 -0.45
N VAL A 164 -16.75 -3.97 0.40
CA VAL A 164 -15.62 -3.48 1.20
C VAL A 164 -15.60 -4.10 2.59
N LEU A 165 -16.75 -4.29 3.22
CA LEU A 165 -16.83 -4.87 4.56
C LEU A 165 -16.48 -6.35 4.57
N LEU A 166 -16.96 -7.14 3.60
CA LEU A 166 -16.71 -8.58 3.56
C LEU A 166 -15.20 -8.91 3.55
N PRO A 167 -14.38 -8.35 2.65
CA PRO A 167 -12.94 -8.62 2.64
C PRO A 167 -12.22 -8.15 3.90
N ALA A 168 -12.60 -6.98 4.44
CA ALA A 168 -12.01 -6.46 5.67
C ALA A 168 -12.30 -7.36 6.88
N LEU A 169 -13.52 -7.87 6.99
CA LEU A 169 -13.96 -8.79 8.04
C LEU A 169 -13.28 -10.16 7.89
N LEU A 170 -13.20 -10.68 6.67
CA LEU A 170 -12.49 -11.93 6.38
C LEU A 170 -11.00 -11.82 6.71
N ALA A 171 -10.34 -10.72 6.36
CA ALA A 171 -8.95 -10.46 6.71
C ALA A 171 -8.75 -10.40 8.23
N TYR A 172 -9.64 -9.71 8.95
CA TYR A 172 -9.62 -9.66 10.42
C TYR A 172 -9.80 -11.06 11.04
N LEU A 173 -10.74 -11.85 10.54
CA LEU A 173 -11.00 -13.22 11.03
C LEU A 173 -9.83 -14.17 10.74
N PHE A 174 -9.23 -14.09 9.54
CA PHE A 174 -8.06 -14.90 9.19
C PHE A 174 -6.87 -14.59 10.07
N ILE A 175 -6.63 -13.29 10.32
CA ILE A 175 -5.55 -12.84 11.20
C ILE A 175 -5.83 -13.32 12.63
N SER A 176 -6.97 -12.99 13.21
CA SER A 176 -7.30 -13.40 14.59
C SER A 176 -7.25 -14.92 14.81
N ARG A 177 -7.68 -15.73 13.84
CA ARG A 177 -7.58 -17.20 13.92
C ARG A 177 -6.15 -17.73 13.83
N ARG A 178 -5.30 -17.13 12.98
CA ARG A 178 -3.89 -17.54 12.85
C ARG A 178 -3.09 -17.27 14.12
N TRP A 179 -3.42 -16.20 14.84
CA TRP A 179 -2.82 -15.86 16.13
C TRP A 179 -3.31 -16.79 17.27
N MET A 180 -4.58 -17.21 17.26
CA MET A 180 -5.09 -18.19 18.24
C MET A 180 -4.43 -19.57 18.11
N LEU A 181 -4.14 -20.04 16.90
CA LEU A 181 -3.51 -21.34 16.68
C LEU A 181 -2.03 -21.38 17.13
N LEU A 182 -1.31 -20.26 16.98
CA LEU A 182 0.09 -20.17 17.46
C LEU A 182 0.20 -20.08 18.99
N ARG A 183 -0.85 -19.60 19.68
CA ARG A 183 -0.91 -19.55 21.15
C ARG A 183 -1.23 -20.89 21.81
N GLN A 184 -1.76 -21.86 21.07
CA GLN A 184 -2.07 -23.20 21.60
C GLN A 184 -0.92 -24.20 21.42
N ALA A 185 0.13 -23.83 20.69
CA ALA A 185 1.29 -24.68 20.39
C ALA A 185 2.55 -24.32 21.21
N SER A 186 2.43 -23.42 22.18
CA SER A 186 3.46 -23.01 23.14
C SER A 186 3.00 -23.32 24.56
#